data_AF-A0A5F1YCS2-F1
#
_entry.id   AF-A0A5F1YCS2-F1
#
_cell.length_a   1.000
_cell.length_b   1.000
_cell.length_c   1.000
_cell.angle_alpha   90.00
_cell.angle_beta   90.00
_cell.angle_gamma   90.00
#
_symmetry.space_group_name_H-M   'P 1'
#
loop_
_entity.id
_entity.type
_entity.pdbx_description
1 polymer ?
#
loop_
_entity_poly.entity_id
_entity_poly.type
_entity_poly.pdbx_seq_one_letter_code
_entity_poly.pdbx_strand_id
1 'polypeptide(L)'
;MKFKNTILKNVFRIGIFGVLFFPACGGKRNMTFETVQKGNDLESIPQISVEVFFQFWIKNRKHVKIDVNVRKLFEEERFAYFGKKKFGIFGSESSFFKVERQTLQKEFPGYENFYASDLETYFWNEVLPQNDKQLWISNTTADKSKCGLKYRYFLKDRKITVDPHWDVRNCSELVSLSTRRYRFIYDLKNKRIEEEKVGKKQQNLSDSE
;
A
#
# COMPACT_ATOMS: atom_id res chain seq x y z
N MET A 1 -58.37 -26.94 46.48
CA MET A 1 -57.55 -25.74 46.75
C MET A 1 -57.68 -24.84 45.51
N LYS A 2 -58.22 -23.60 45.51
CA LYS A 2 -58.05 -22.41 46.39
C LYS A 2 -56.56 -22.19 46.73
N PHE A 3 -55.86 -21.06 46.53
CA PHE A 3 -56.11 -19.67 46.05
C PHE A 3 -54.71 -19.05 45.72
N LYS A 4 -54.46 -17.88 45.10
CA LYS A 4 -55.25 -16.73 44.60
C LYS A 4 -54.44 -15.94 43.52
N ASN A 5 -55.03 -14.88 42.97
CA ASN A 5 -54.47 -13.85 42.06
C ASN A 5 -53.25 -13.06 42.60
N THR A 6 -52.51 -12.40 41.69
CA THR A 6 -52.17 -10.93 41.64
C THR A 6 -51.29 -10.68 40.39
N ILE A 7 -51.83 -10.20 39.25
CA ILE A 7 -51.96 -8.79 38.83
C ILE A 7 -50.67 -7.95 38.92
N LEU A 8 -50.10 -7.57 37.76
CA LEU A 8 -49.73 -6.17 37.49
C LEU A 8 -49.83 -5.85 35.98
N LYS A 9 -50.08 -4.59 35.66
CA LYS A 9 -50.37 -4.07 34.31
C LYS A 9 -49.15 -3.37 33.70
N ASN A 10 -49.08 -3.37 32.37
CA ASN A 10 -48.51 -2.35 31.44
C ASN A 10 -48.80 -2.91 30.03
N VAL A 11 -49.57 -2.33 29.10
CA VAL A 11 -49.83 -0.92 28.76
C VAL A 11 -48.54 -0.13 28.60
N PHE A 12 -47.95 -0.12 27.39
CA PHE A 12 -47.90 1.10 26.56
C PHE A 12 -47.49 0.80 25.11
N ARG A 13 -48.17 1.52 24.21
CA ARG A 13 -47.97 1.71 22.76
C ARG A 13 -46.64 1.23 22.15
N ILE A 14 -46.76 0.46 21.07
CA ILE A 14 -45.71 0.31 20.04
C ILE A 14 -45.51 1.68 19.38
N GLY A 15 -44.56 2.46 19.91
CA GLY A 15 -44.05 3.66 19.25
C GLY A 15 -43.06 3.25 18.17
N ILE A 16 -43.51 3.12 16.92
CA ILE A 16 -42.60 3.05 15.78
C ILE A 16 -41.90 4.41 15.73
N PHE A 17 -40.68 4.47 16.24
CA PHE A 17 -39.76 5.57 15.95
C PHE A 17 -39.44 5.49 14.46
N GLY A 18 -40.23 6.22 13.66
CA GLY A 18 -39.96 6.41 12.25
C GLY A 18 -38.62 7.10 12.11
N VAL A 19 -37.57 6.33 11.84
CA VAL A 19 -36.30 6.88 11.37
C VAL A 19 -36.63 7.55 10.04
N LEU A 20 -36.69 8.88 10.06
CA LEU A 20 -36.74 9.70 8.86
C LEU A 20 -35.42 9.53 8.11
N PHE A 21 -35.33 8.45 7.33
CA PHE A 21 -34.48 8.40 6.16
C PHE A 21 -35.00 9.49 5.21
N PHE A 22 -34.49 10.70 5.39
CA PHE A 22 -34.45 11.66 4.31
C PHE A 22 -33.68 10.98 3.17
N PRO A 23 -34.30 10.72 2.00
CA PRO A 23 -33.53 10.44 0.81
C PRO A 23 -32.81 11.74 0.49
N ALA A 24 -31.59 11.89 0.99
CA ALA A 24 -30.74 13.00 0.61
C ALA A 24 -30.64 12.93 -0.92
N CYS A 25 -31.14 13.97 -1.60
CA CYS A 25 -31.07 14.14 -3.04
C CYS A 25 -29.61 14.41 -3.45
N GLY A 26 -28.77 13.38 -3.28
CA GLY A 26 -27.38 13.35 -3.67
C GLY A 26 -27.30 13.11 -5.17
N GLY A 27 -27.56 14.16 -5.95
CA GLY A 27 -27.07 14.20 -7.32
C GLY A 27 -25.58 13.85 -7.31
N LYS A 28 -25.15 12.94 -8.19
CA LYS A 28 -23.75 12.47 -8.25
C LYS A 28 -22.82 13.69 -8.35
N ARG A 29 -22.16 14.03 -7.25
CA ARG A 29 -21.14 15.09 -7.26
C ARG A 29 -19.95 14.56 -8.05
N ASN A 30 -19.70 15.18 -9.20
CA ASN A 30 -18.52 14.89 -10.00
C ASN A 30 -17.29 15.51 -9.30
N MET A 31 -16.77 14.79 -8.31
CA MET A 31 -15.55 15.15 -7.59
C MET A 31 -14.36 15.16 -8.54
N THR A 32 -13.62 16.27 -8.62
CA THR A 32 -12.42 16.41 -9.44
C THR A 32 -11.22 16.79 -8.59
N PHE A 33 -10.01 16.73 -9.18
CA PHE A 33 -8.79 17.14 -8.48
C PHE A 33 -8.88 18.60 -8.02
N GLU A 34 -9.42 19.47 -8.89
CA GLU A 34 -9.55 20.91 -8.69
C GLU A 34 -10.60 21.25 -7.62
N THR A 35 -11.68 20.46 -7.49
CA THR A 35 -12.67 20.68 -6.42
C THR A 35 -12.10 20.32 -5.05
N VAL A 36 -11.39 19.18 -4.96
CA VAL A 36 -10.72 18.72 -3.72
C VAL A 36 -9.59 19.66 -3.31
N GLN A 37 -8.77 20.15 -4.25
CA GLN A 37 -7.72 21.14 -3.99
C GLN A 37 -8.27 22.46 -3.42
N LYS A 38 -9.53 22.81 -3.73
CA LYS A 38 -10.25 23.97 -3.18
C LYS A 38 -10.97 23.67 -1.85
N GLY A 39 -10.75 22.50 -1.24
CA GLY A 39 -11.40 22.11 0.01
C GLY A 39 -12.86 21.68 -0.12
N ASN A 40 -13.33 21.30 -1.31
CA ASN A 40 -14.71 20.83 -1.52
C ASN A 40 -14.82 19.31 -1.44
N ASP A 41 -16.02 18.83 -1.11
CA ASP A 41 -16.41 17.40 -1.06
C ASP A 41 -15.61 16.49 -0.11
N LEU A 42 -14.78 17.08 0.76
CA LEU A 42 -13.86 16.42 1.69
C LEU A 42 -14.52 15.35 2.58
N GLU A 43 -15.75 15.59 3.03
CA GLU A 43 -16.49 14.61 3.84
C GLU A 43 -16.87 13.34 3.09
N SER A 44 -17.08 13.43 1.78
CA SER A 44 -17.38 12.25 0.95
C SER A 44 -16.14 11.45 0.55
N ILE A 45 -14.93 11.95 0.82
CA ILE A 45 -13.67 11.26 0.51
C ILE A 45 -13.44 10.15 1.55
N PRO A 46 -13.28 8.87 1.14
CA PRO A 46 -13.13 7.77 2.07
C PRO A 46 -11.79 7.87 2.82
N GLN A 47 -11.85 7.61 4.13
CA GLN A 47 -10.65 7.48 4.95
C GLN A 47 -10.00 6.10 4.72
N ILE A 48 -8.68 6.07 4.62
CA ILE A 48 -7.87 4.83 4.57
C ILE A 48 -6.81 4.83 5.69
N SER A 49 -6.27 3.66 6.01
CA SER A 49 -5.17 3.52 6.96
C SER A 49 -3.81 3.88 6.33
N VAL A 50 -2.78 4.09 7.17
CA VAL A 50 -1.43 4.43 6.70
C VAL A 50 -0.80 3.28 5.92
N GLU A 51 -1.11 2.03 6.23
CA GLU A 51 -0.62 0.87 5.48
C GLU A 51 -1.21 0.81 4.07
N VAL A 52 -2.51 1.09 3.91
CA VAL A 52 -3.15 1.16 2.58
C VAL A 52 -2.62 2.36 1.80
N PHE A 53 -2.44 3.51 2.47
CA PHE A 53 -1.78 4.68 1.89
C PHE A 53 -0.37 4.35 1.39
N PHE A 54 0.45 3.69 2.21
CA PHE A 54 1.80 3.27 1.89
C PHE A 54 1.83 2.38 0.63
N GLN A 55 0.90 1.42 0.49
CA GLN A 55 0.80 0.56 -0.70
C GLN A 55 0.37 1.29 -1.98
N PHE A 56 -0.20 2.50 -1.87
CA PHE A 56 -0.39 3.39 -3.02
C PHE A 56 0.84 4.28 -3.24
N TRP A 57 1.40 4.86 -2.18
CA TRP A 57 2.53 5.80 -2.25
C TRP A 57 3.81 5.15 -2.77
N ILE A 58 4.10 3.91 -2.36
CA ILE A 58 5.26 3.13 -2.79
C ILE A 58 5.33 2.91 -4.31
N LYS A 59 4.21 3.12 -5.02
CA LYS A 59 4.10 2.99 -6.49
C LYS A 59 4.38 4.31 -7.22
N ASN A 60 4.57 5.41 -6.50
CA ASN A 60 4.96 6.69 -7.06
C ASN A 60 6.34 6.59 -7.70
N ARG A 61 6.48 7.12 -8.91
CA ARG A 61 7.76 7.17 -9.64
C ARG A 61 8.32 8.59 -9.60
N LYS A 62 9.61 8.70 -9.33
CA LYS A 62 10.37 9.96 -9.26
C LYS A 62 10.32 10.75 -10.58
N HIS A 63 10.31 10.03 -11.70
CA HIS A 63 10.17 10.57 -13.05
C HIS A 63 9.01 9.88 -13.77
N VAL A 64 8.03 10.67 -14.23
CA VAL A 64 6.85 10.18 -14.95
C VAL A 64 6.65 10.96 -16.25
N LYS A 65 6.33 10.25 -17.35
CA LYS A 65 5.84 10.86 -18.59
C LYS A 65 4.33 11.14 -18.55
N ILE A 66 3.59 10.40 -17.72
CA ILE A 66 2.14 10.52 -17.52
C ILE A 66 1.90 10.52 -16.01
N ASP A 67 1.12 11.50 -15.52
CA ASP A 67 0.86 11.68 -14.10
C ASP A 67 -0.08 10.62 -13.51
N VAL A 68 0.49 9.49 -13.09
CA VAL A 68 -0.20 8.37 -12.42
C VAL A 68 0.10 8.29 -10.91
N ASN A 69 0.94 9.19 -10.40
CA ASN A 69 1.34 9.21 -9.00
C ASN A 69 0.17 9.62 -8.09
N VAL A 70 0.19 9.14 -6.86
CA VAL A 70 -0.56 9.73 -5.75
C VAL A 70 0.00 11.12 -5.47
N ARG A 71 -0.89 12.12 -5.38
CA ARG A 71 -0.55 13.49 -5.00
C ARG A 71 -1.36 13.91 -3.78
N LYS A 72 -0.75 14.68 -2.88
CA LYS A 72 -1.49 15.46 -1.86
C LYS A 72 -2.23 16.59 -2.59
N LEU A 73 -3.52 16.75 -2.29
CA LEU A 73 -4.41 17.72 -2.93
C LEU A 73 -4.82 18.83 -1.96
N PHE A 74 -5.12 18.45 -0.72
CA PHE A 74 -5.56 19.35 0.33
C PHE A 74 -5.08 18.82 1.69
N GLU A 75 -4.98 19.68 2.69
CA GLU A 75 -4.63 19.30 4.06
C GLU A 75 -5.35 20.24 5.03
N GLU A 76 -5.94 19.67 6.07
CA GLU A 76 -6.56 20.39 7.18
C GLU A 76 -6.01 19.86 8.52
N GLU A 77 -6.56 20.34 9.63
CA GLU A 77 -6.07 19.99 10.97
C GLU A 77 -6.00 18.47 11.22
N ARG A 78 -7.06 17.74 10.82
CA ARG A 78 -7.23 16.31 11.08
C ARG A 78 -6.75 15.41 9.94
N PHE A 79 -6.95 15.81 8.68
CA PHE A 79 -6.76 14.94 7.52
C PHE A 79 -5.85 15.55 6.45
N ALA A 80 -5.03 14.69 5.84
CA ALA A 80 -4.41 14.95 4.54
C ALA A 80 -5.20 14.23 3.45
N TYR A 81 -5.49 14.94 2.36
CA TYR A 81 -6.32 14.48 1.25
C TYR A 81 -5.47 14.22 0.01
N PHE A 82 -5.74 13.11 -0.66
CA PHE A 82 -4.93 12.62 -1.76
C PHE A 82 -5.79 12.21 -2.94
N GLY A 83 -5.20 12.28 -4.14
CA GLY A 83 -5.80 11.76 -5.37
C GLY A 83 -4.77 11.05 -6.23
N LYS A 84 -5.24 10.11 -7.05
CA LYS A 84 -4.46 9.50 -8.15
C LYS A 84 -5.33 9.35 -9.39
N LYS A 85 -4.71 9.54 -10.57
CA LYS A 85 -5.36 9.29 -11.86
C LYS A 85 -5.03 7.87 -12.32
N LYS A 86 -6.03 7.08 -12.65
CA LYS A 86 -5.89 5.85 -13.43
C LYS A 86 -6.19 6.17 -14.88
N PHE A 87 -5.38 5.67 -15.80
CA PHE A 87 -5.67 5.68 -17.23
C PHE A 87 -5.95 4.25 -17.66
N GLY A 88 -7.14 4.02 -18.23
CA GLY A 88 -7.52 2.79 -18.88
C GLY A 88 -7.68 3.00 -20.39
N ILE A 89 -7.96 1.92 -21.11
CA ILE A 89 -8.16 1.94 -22.57
C ILE A 89 -9.34 2.85 -22.98
N PHE A 90 -10.34 2.99 -22.10
CA PHE A 90 -11.59 3.72 -22.37
C PHE A 90 -11.74 5.05 -21.60
N GLY A 91 -10.67 5.58 -20.98
CA GLY A 91 -10.69 6.89 -20.32
C GLY A 91 -9.85 7.00 -19.05
N SER A 92 -9.97 8.13 -18.36
CA SER A 92 -9.31 8.41 -17.08
C SER A 92 -10.30 8.36 -15.91
N GLU A 93 -9.98 7.59 -14.89
CA GLU A 93 -10.71 7.54 -13.62
C GLU A 93 -9.89 8.23 -12.53
N SER A 94 -10.52 9.09 -11.72
CA SER A 94 -9.89 9.68 -10.55
C SER A 94 -10.29 8.91 -9.29
N SER A 95 -9.33 8.60 -8.43
CA SER A 95 -9.60 8.00 -7.12
C SER A 95 -9.05 8.90 -6.02
N PHE A 96 -9.88 9.21 -5.02
CA PHE A 96 -9.57 10.09 -3.90
C PHE A 96 -9.63 9.33 -2.57
N PHE A 97 -8.81 9.74 -1.61
CA PHE A 97 -8.78 9.15 -0.25
C PHE A 97 -8.18 10.15 0.75
N LYS A 98 -8.56 10.02 2.03
CA LYS A 98 -8.02 10.82 3.14
C LYS A 98 -7.32 9.95 4.17
N VAL A 99 -6.30 10.50 4.81
CA VAL A 99 -5.50 9.83 5.85
C VAL A 99 -5.38 10.77 7.04
N GLU A 100 -5.51 10.25 8.26
CA GLU A 100 -5.33 11.04 9.47
C GLU A 100 -3.90 11.58 9.56
N ARG A 101 -3.77 12.90 9.69
CA ARG A 101 -2.50 13.61 9.54
C ARG A 101 -1.48 13.22 10.62
N GLN A 102 -1.91 13.16 11.87
CA GLN A 102 -1.04 12.82 13.01
C GLN A 102 -0.48 11.40 12.87
N THR A 103 -1.34 10.43 12.54
CA THR A 103 -0.96 9.02 12.36
C THR A 103 -0.06 8.85 11.13
N LEU A 104 -0.34 9.53 10.01
CA LEU A 104 0.53 9.54 8.82
C LEU A 104 1.93 10.08 9.14
N GLN A 105 2.04 11.23 9.79
CA GLN A 105 3.33 11.83 10.18
C GLN A 105 4.09 10.97 11.20
N LYS A 106 3.37 10.29 12.11
CA LYS A 106 3.94 9.40 13.12
C LYS A 106 4.49 8.11 12.50
N GLU A 107 3.79 7.49 11.56
CA GLU A 107 4.10 6.15 11.06
C GLU A 107 4.90 6.14 9.76
N PHE A 108 4.66 7.10 8.86
CA PHE A 108 5.40 7.28 7.62
C PHE A 108 5.98 8.70 7.50
N PRO A 109 6.88 9.12 8.43
CA PRO A 109 7.47 10.45 8.39
C PRO A 109 8.25 10.71 7.10
N GLY A 110 8.05 11.88 6.50
CA GLY A 110 8.78 12.32 5.30
C GLY A 110 8.40 11.60 4.00
N TYR A 111 7.22 10.95 3.96
CA TYR A 111 6.73 10.24 2.77
C TYR A 111 6.75 11.10 1.50
N GLU A 112 6.55 12.43 1.59
CA GLU A 112 6.56 13.34 0.45
C GLU A 112 7.83 13.25 -0.42
N ASN A 113 8.98 12.93 0.21
CA ASN A 113 10.28 12.84 -0.46
C ASN A 113 10.75 11.39 -0.66
N PHE A 114 9.93 10.40 -0.29
CA PHE A 114 10.31 9.00 -0.31
C PHE A 114 9.84 8.30 -1.60
N TYR A 115 10.77 7.63 -2.29
CA TYR A 115 10.52 6.85 -3.50
C TYR A 115 11.08 5.43 -3.37
N ALA A 116 10.29 4.42 -3.75
CA ALA A 116 10.72 3.03 -3.75
C ALA A 116 12.01 2.81 -4.57
N SER A 117 12.13 3.49 -5.71
CA SER A 117 13.28 3.42 -6.61
C SER A 117 14.63 3.70 -5.94
N ASP A 118 14.64 4.49 -4.87
CA ASP A 118 15.88 4.82 -4.15
C ASP A 118 16.34 3.60 -3.31
N LEU A 119 15.40 2.81 -2.76
CA LEU A 119 15.69 1.52 -2.11
C LEU A 119 15.99 0.40 -3.12
N GLU A 120 15.33 0.40 -4.29
CA GLU A 120 15.61 -0.57 -5.37
C GLU A 120 17.02 -0.36 -5.94
N THR A 121 17.44 0.90 -6.11
CA THR A 121 18.81 1.27 -6.50
C THR A 121 19.82 0.85 -5.45
N TYR A 122 19.56 1.12 -4.17
CA TYR A 122 20.43 0.68 -3.07
C TYR A 122 20.58 -0.84 -3.06
N PHE A 123 19.48 -1.59 -3.17
CA PHE A 123 19.52 -3.05 -3.23
C PHE A 123 20.37 -3.55 -4.41
N TRP A 124 20.17 -2.98 -5.60
CA TRP A 124 20.91 -3.36 -6.80
C TRP A 124 22.42 -3.10 -6.69
N ASN A 125 22.81 -2.01 -6.02
CA ASN A 125 24.22 -1.60 -5.92
C ASN A 125 24.94 -2.28 -4.74
N GLU A 126 24.37 -2.23 -3.54
CA GLU A 126 25.08 -2.60 -2.30
C GLU A 126 24.76 -4.03 -1.83
N VAL A 127 23.48 -4.44 -1.87
CA VAL A 127 23.01 -5.66 -1.17
C VAL A 127 23.02 -6.91 -2.06
N LEU A 128 22.67 -6.78 -3.34
CA LEU A 128 22.57 -7.90 -4.27
C LEU A 128 23.97 -8.50 -4.53
N PRO A 129 24.21 -9.81 -4.34
CA PRO A 129 25.54 -10.39 -4.56
C PRO A 129 26.01 -10.27 -6.01
N GLN A 130 27.29 -9.98 -6.21
CA GLN A 130 27.87 -9.81 -7.56
C GLN A 130 27.65 -11.03 -8.46
N ASN A 131 27.72 -12.25 -7.94
CA ASN A 131 27.45 -13.47 -8.72
C ASN A 131 26.01 -13.51 -9.25
N ASP A 132 25.03 -13.07 -8.44
CA ASP A 132 23.62 -13.03 -8.84
C ASP A 132 23.35 -11.85 -9.80
N LYS A 133 24.05 -10.71 -9.65
CA LYS A 133 24.06 -9.62 -10.65
C LYS A 133 24.59 -10.10 -11.99
N GLN A 134 25.76 -10.74 -12.00
CA GLN A 134 26.43 -11.19 -13.22
C GLN A 134 25.58 -12.23 -13.95
N LEU A 135 24.95 -13.18 -13.24
CA LEU A 135 24.02 -14.13 -13.83
C LEU A 135 22.82 -13.46 -14.52
N TRP A 136 22.30 -12.35 -13.97
CA TRP A 136 21.25 -11.57 -14.63
C TRP A 136 21.75 -10.73 -15.81
N ILE A 137 22.94 -10.14 -15.69
CA ILE A 137 23.50 -9.23 -16.70
C ILE A 137 23.95 -10.02 -17.94
N SER A 138 24.74 -11.09 -17.75
CA SER A 138 25.33 -11.88 -18.83
C SER A 138 24.31 -12.71 -19.61
N ASN A 139 23.15 -13.00 -19.01
CA ASN A 139 22.07 -13.69 -19.69
C ASN A 139 21.41 -12.78 -20.74
N THR A 140 21.54 -13.16 -22.01
CA THR A 140 20.98 -12.46 -23.17
C THR A 140 19.76 -13.15 -23.79
N THR A 141 19.47 -14.40 -23.41
CA THR A 141 18.33 -15.18 -23.93
C THR A 141 17.04 -14.91 -23.17
N ALA A 142 17.14 -14.58 -21.88
CA ALA A 142 16.00 -14.27 -21.03
C ALA A 142 15.26 -13.01 -21.48
N ASP A 143 13.95 -13.12 -21.67
CA ASP A 143 13.06 -11.98 -21.94
C ASP A 143 12.92 -11.11 -20.66
N LYS A 144 13.78 -10.10 -20.56
CA LYS A 144 13.82 -9.14 -19.44
C LYS A 144 12.58 -8.24 -19.36
N SER A 145 11.63 -8.33 -20.30
CA SER A 145 10.30 -7.69 -20.18
C SER A 145 9.33 -8.55 -19.35
N LYS A 146 9.49 -9.87 -19.37
CA LYS A 146 8.63 -10.84 -18.65
C LYS A 146 9.24 -11.33 -17.33
N CYS A 147 10.56 -11.41 -17.27
CA CYS A 147 11.31 -11.84 -16.08
C CYS A 147 11.98 -10.66 -15.38
N GLY A 148 12.32 -10.83 -14.10
CA GLY A 148 13.21 -9.91 -13.40
C GLY A 148 12.94 -9.79 -11.90
N LEU A 149 13.70 -8.91 -11.27
CA LEU A 149 13.59 -8.62 -9.85
C LEU A 149 12.29 -7.85 -9.57
N LYS A 150 11.52 -8.32 -8.59
CA LYS A 150 10.30 -7.70 -8.07
C LYS A 150 10.47 -7.44 -6.58
N TYR A 151 9.74 -6.47 -6.06
CA TYR A 151 9.86 -6.04 -4.67
C TYR A 151 8.51 -6.11 -3.95
N ARG A 152 8.52 -6.56 -2.70
CA ARG A 152 7.41 -6.39 -1.76
C ARG A 152 7.85 -5.46 -0.65
N TYR A 153 6.94 -4.60 -0.22
CA TYR A 153 7.21 -3.54 0.74
C TYR A 153 6.19 -3.62 1.87
N PHE A 154 6.67 -3.54 3.11
CA PHE A 154 5.83 -3.52 4.31
C PHE A 154 6.30 -2.39 5.24
N LEU A 155 5.38 -1.50 5.60
CA LEU A 155 5.62 -0.46 6.60
C LEU A 155 5.15 -0.97 7.97
N LYS A 156 6.00 -0.90 8.99
CA LYS A 156 5.65 -1.15 10.38
C LYS A 156 6.62 -0.42 11.31
N ASP A 157 6.16 0.17 12.42
CA ASP A 157 6.99 0.77 13.46
C ASP A 157 7.99 1.85 12.95
N ARG A 158 7.60 2.59 11.88
CA ARG A 158 8.44 3.54 11.11
C ARG A 158 9.63 2.90 10.38
N LYS A 159 9.56 1.61 10.08
CA LYS A 159 10.55 0.89 9.28
C LYS A 159 9.88 0.27 8.06
N ILE A 160 10.59 0.30 6.94
CA ILE A 160 10.17 -0.35 5.70
C ILE A 160 10.97 -1.64 5.56
N THR A 161 10.28 -2.78 5.66
CA THR A 161 10.84 -4.06 5.24
C THR A 161 10.70 -4.19 3.74
N VAL A 162 11.82 -4.42 3.06
CA VAL A 162 11.88 -4.71 1.63
C VAL A 162 12.20 -6.19 1.44
N ASP A 163 11.42 -6.87 0.61
CA ASP A 163 11.57 -8.29 0.28
C ASP A 163 11.70 -8.44 -1.26
N PRO A 164 12.93 -8.26 -1.80
CA PRO A 164 13.24 -8.49 -3.20
C PRO A 164 13.18 -9.98 -3.54
N HIS A 165 12.57 -10.31 -4.67
CA HIS A 165 12.45 -11.68 -5.17
C HIS A 165 12.49 -11.71 -6.70
N TRP A 166 13.11 -12.75 -7.26
CA TRP A 166 13.19 -12.94 -8.69
C TRP A 166 11.93 -13.61 -9.23
N ASP A 167 11.16 -12.91 -10.08
CA ASP A 167 10.12 -13.53 -10.89
C ASP A 167 10.73 -13.93 -12.23
N VAL A 168 11.17 -15.19 -12.30
CA VAL A 168 11.89 -15.79 -13.45
C VAL A 168 11.19 -17.05 -13.96
N ARG A 169 9.89 -17.20 -13.68
CA ARG A 169 9.08 -18.39 -14.06
C ARG A 169 9.12 -18.70 -15.56
N ASN A 170 9.30 -17.67 -16.39
CA ASN A 170 9.35 -17.77 -17.85
C ASN A 170 10.80 -17.72 -18.41
N CYS A 171 11.83 -17.83 -17.56
CA CYS A 171 13.24 -17.78 -17.94
C CYS A 171 13.99 -18.93 -17.26
N SER A 172 14.02 -20.09 -17.93
CA SER A 172 14.58 -21.35 -17.41
C SER A 172 16.06 -21.24 -17.06
N GLU A 173 16.81 -20.44 -17.82
CA GLU A 173 18.24 -20.18 -17.65
C GLU A 173 18.55 -19.37 -16.37
N LEU A 174 17.53 -18.73 -15.80
CA LEU A 174 17.61 -17.94 -14.57
C LEU A 174 16.96 -18.63 -13.37
N VAL A 175 16.50 -19.88 -13.50
CA VAL A 175 15.73 -20.59 -12.45
C VAL A 175 16.46 -20.65 -11.11
N SER A 176 17.81 -20.67 -11.09
CA SER A 176 18.61 -20.65 -9.87
C SER A 176 18.40 -19.37 -9.04
N LEU A 177 18.11 -18.23 -9.67
CA LEU A 177 17.78 -16.97 -9.00
C LEU A 177 16.44 -17.03 -8.25
N SER A 178 15.47 -17.83 -8.71
CA SER A 178 14.14 -17.96 -8.07
C SER A 178 14.20 -18.44 -6.62
N THR A 179 15.27 -19.18 -6.27
CA THR A 179 15.49 -19.75 -4.93
C THR A 179 16.17 -18.77 -3.97
N ARG A 180 16.74 -17.68 -4.48
CA ARG A 180 17.43 -16.66 -3.66
C ARG A 180 16.42 -15.88 -2.83
N ARG A 181 16.77 -15.63 -1.57
CA ARG A 181 15.98 -14.79 -0.67
C ARG A 181 16.82 -13.62 -0.21
N TYR A 182 16.28 -12.42 -0.40
CA TYR A 182 16.85 -11.19 0.10
C TYR A 182 15.81 -10.51 0.98
N ARG A 183 16.27 -9.86 2.05
CA ARG A 183 15.46 -8.95 2.85
C ARG A 183 16.36 -7.89 3.43
N PHE A 184 15.88 -6.66 3.48
CA PHE A 184 16.51 -5.61 4.25
C PHE A 184 15.48 -4.69 4.90
N ILE A 185 15.92 -3.96 5.93
CA ILE A 185 15.07 -3.05 6.70
C ILE A 185 15.64 -1.63 6.60
N TYR A 186 14.82 -0.70 6.12
CA TYR A 186 15.10 0.74 6.10
C TYR A 186 14.39 1.45 7.25
N ASP A 187 15.14 2.17 8.08
CA ASP A 187 14.62 3.02 9.16
C ASP A 187 14.31 4.42 8.61
N LEU A 188 13.05 4.85 8.67
CA LEU A 188 12.60 6.15 8.17
C LEU A 188 13.10 7.34 9.01
N LYS A 189 13.31 7.14 10.32
CA LYS A 189 13.77 8.18 11.25
C LYS A 189 15.25 8.45 11.03
N ASN A 190 16.05 7.38 10.98
CA ASN A 190 17.51 7.43 10.85
C ASN A 190 17.96 7.48 9.38
N LYS A 191 17.04 7.31 8.42
CA LYS A 191 17.25 7.30 6.97
C LYS A 191 18.35 6.34 6.49
N ARG A 192 18.47 5.20 7.16
CA ARG A 192 19.53 4.21 6.94
C ARG A 192 18.98 2.79 6.90
N ILE A 193 19.80 1.88 6.40
CA ILE A 193 19.55 0.44 6.41
C ILE A 193 20.08 -0.13 7.73
N GLU A 194 19.33 -1.02 8.38
CA GLU A 194 19.67 -1.54 9.72
C GLU A 194 19.88 -3.06 9.79
N GLU A 195 19.27 -3.82 8.88
CA GLU A 195 19.42 -5.27 8.81
C GLU A 195 19.39 -5.70 7.35
N GLU A 196 20.27 -6.64 6.99
CA GLU A 196 20.32 -7.30 5.68
C GLU A 196 20.38 -8.82 5.88
N LYS A 197 19.58 -9.56 5.11
CA LYS A 197 19.60 -11.02 5.06
C LYS A 197 19.66 -11.48 3.62
N VAL A 198 20.80 -12.06 3.25
CA VAL A 198 21.02 -12.72 1.96
C VAL A 198 21.09 -14.22 2.22
N GLY A 199 19.99 -14.92 1.91
CA GLY A 199 19.84 -16.35 2.15
C GLY A 199 19.96 -17.18 0.87
N LYS A 200 20.91 -18.11 0.84
CA LYS A 200 20.71 -19.37 0.10
C LYS A 200 19.79 -20.27 0.94
N LYS A 201 18.93 -21.05 0.30
CA LYS A 201 18.18 -22.12 0.97
C LYS A 201 19.18 -23.07 1.63
N GLN A 202 19.10 -23.28 2.95
CA GLN A 202 19.79 -24.41 3.58
C GLN A 202 19.24 -25.69 2.95
N GLN A 203 20.07 -26.42 2.22
CA GLN A 203 19.87 -27.86 2.05
C GLN A 203 20.33 -28.51 3.34
N ASN A 204 19.39 -29.08 4.08
CA ASN A 204 19.61 -30.06 5.14
C ASN A 204 18.50 -31.12 4.98
N LEU A 205 18.82 -32.36 5.35
CA LEU A 205 18.04 -33.60 5.14
C LEU A 205 17.97 -33.98 3.66
N SER A 206 18.86 -34.84 3.16
CA SER A 206 18.90 -36.26 3.57
C SER A 206 20.30 -36.89 3.52
N ASP A 207 20.88 -37.13 4.71
CA ASP A 207 21.73 -38.28 4.98
C ASP A 207 20.92 -39.20 5.89
N SER A 208 20.36 -40.31 5.36
CA SER A 208 19.95 -41.54 6.08
C SER A 208 18.98 -42.38 5.25
N GLU A 209 19.51 -43.26 4.40
CA GLU A 209 19.17 -44.70 4.32
C GLU A 209 20.16 -45.41 3.38
#